data_AF-A0A1R1X5L0-F1
#
_entry.id   AF-A0A1R1X5L0-F1
#
_cell.length_a   1.000
_cell.length_b   1.000
_cell.length_c   1.000
_cell.angle_alpha   90.00
_cell.angle_beta   90.00
_cell.angle_gamma   90.00
#
_symmetry.space_group_name_H-M   'P 1'
#
loop_
_entity.id
_entity.type
_entity.pdbx_description
1 polymer ?
#
loop_
_entity_poly.entity_id
_entity_poly.type
_entity_poly.pdbx_seq_one_letter_code
_entity_poly.pdbx_strand_id
1 'polypeptide(L)' 'MRIELFSAPIQRSRLPHNRKNTAMTKEQFDEYVKNSVCFNSGAKGHLRSSCFKPRKSFRTMNVTVAEDSGNDQAQ' A
#
# COMPACT_ATOMS: atom_id res chain seq x y z
N MET A 1 -15.86 41.10 -5.11
CA MET A 1 -14.59 40.37 -4.84
C MET A 1 -14.75 38.97 -5.43
N ARG A 2 -13.98 38.61 -6.47
CA ARG A 2 -13.97 37.25 -7.03
C ARG A 2 -12.92 36.43 -6.27
N ILE A 3 -13.37 35.43 -5.53
CA ILE A 3 -12.48 34.44 -4.92
C ILE A 3 -12.22 33.39 -6.00
N GLU A 4 -11.07 33.46 -6.66
CA GLU A 4 -10.65 32.39 -7.59
C GLU A 4 -10.17 31.19 -6.77
N LEU A 5 -11.05 30.20 -6.62
CA LEU A 5 -10.72 28.88 -6.09
C LEU A 5 -9.89 28.11 -7.14
N PHE A 6 -8.62 28.46 -7.28
CA PHE A 6 -7.64 27.57 -7.93
C PHE A 6 -7.27 26.45 -6.95
N SER A 7 -8.22 25.56 -6.67
CA SER A 7 -7.94 24.31 -5.96
C SER A 7 -7.32 23.35 -6.97
N ALA A 8 -5.99 23.36 -7.06
CA ALA A 8 -5.27 22.33 -7.80
C ALA A 8 -5.63 20.97 -7.17
N PRO A 9 -6.02 19.96 -7.97
CA PRO A 9 -6.37 18.65 -7.41
C PRO A 9 -5.17 18.09 -6.64
N ILE A 10 -5.42 17.65 -5.40
CA ILE A 10 -4.41 17.04 -4.54
C ILE A 10 -3.77 15.89 -5.32
N GLN A 11 -2.54 16.10 -5.78
CA GLN A 11 -1.79 15.11 -6.53
C GLN A 11 -1.36 14.02 -5.55
N ARG A 12 -2.03 12.86 -5.60
CA ARG A 12 -1.56 11.69 -4.84
C ARG A 12 -0.19 11.27 -5.38
N SER A 13 0.75 11.05 -4.46
CA SER A 13 2.07 10.52 -4.82
C SER A 13 1.91 9.20 -5.58
N ARG A 14 2.50 9.14 -6.77
CA ARG A 14 2.63 7.91 -7.57
C ARG A 14 3.87 7.10 -7.19
N LEU A 15 4.67 7.61 -6.25
CA LEU A 15 5.89 6.94 -5.82
C LEU A 15 5.56 5.77 -4.90
N PRO A 16 6.35 4.68 -4.94
CA PRO A 16 6.21 3.61 -3.96
C PRO A 16 6.32 4.16 -2.54
N HIS A 17 5.41 3.73 -1.67
CA HIS A 17 5.48 4.06 -0.24
C HIS A 17 6.81 3.60 0.33
N ASN A 18 7.51 4.51 0.99
CA ASN A 18 8.74 4.30 1.70
C ASN A 18 8.76 5.18 2.95
N ARG A 19 9.71 4.91 3.85
CA ARG A 19 9.81 5.62 5.12
C ARG A 19 10.05 7.13 4.96
N LYS A 20 10.65 7.57 3.85
CA LYS A 20 11.00 8.97 3.62
C LYS A 20 9.88 9.78 2.96
N ASN A 21 8.87 9.12 2.38
CA ASN A 21 7.79 9.78 1.64
C ASN A 21 6.39 9.48 2.21
N THR A 22 6.32 9.05 3.47
CA THR A 22 5.07 8.80 4.18
C THR A 22 4.71 9.97 5.08
N ALA A 23 3.40 10.22 5.24
CA ALA A 23 2.88 11.15 6.24
C ALA A 23 2.73 10.51 7.63
N MET A 24 2.95 9.20 7.75
CA MET A 24 2.87 8.45 9.02
C MET A 24 4.06 8.74 9.93
N THR A 25 3.86 8.64 11.25
CA THR A 25 4.98 8.62 12.20
C THR A 25 5.85 7.38 11.99
N LYS A 26 7.03 7.35 12.65
CA LYS A 26 7.90 6.17 12.58
C LYS A 26 7.20 4.91 13.12
N GLU A 27 6.53 4.98 14.28
CA GLU A 27 5.89 3.81 14.85
C GLU A 27 4.73 3.31 13.97
N GLN A 28 3.90 4.23 13.47
CA GLN A 28 2.80 3.92 12.56
C GLN A 28 3.30 3.27 11.27
N PHE A 29 4.41 3.79 10.71
CA PHE A 29 5.02 3.21 9.53
C PHE A 29 5.56 1.81 9.80
N ASP A 30 6.25 1.60 10.91
CA ASP A 30 6.82 0.31 11.26
C ASP A 30 5.72 -0.75 11.48
N GLU A 31 4.62 -0.38 12.16
CA GLU A 31 3.45 -1.24 12.32
C GLU A 31 2.76 -1.55 10.98
N TYR A 32 2.57 -0.51 10.15
CA TYR A 32 2.02 -0.68 8.81
C TYR A 32 2.86 -1.67 7.97
N VAL A 33 4.18 -1.52 7.97
CA VAL A 33 5.09 -2.43 7.24
C VAL A 33 5.03 -3.85 7.82
N LYS A 34 4.96 -3.99 9.15
CA LYS A 34 4.86 -5.28 9.83
C LYS A 34 3.62 -6.06 9.39
N ASN A 35 2.48 -5.38 9.27
CA ASN A 35 1.19 -5.98 8.94
C ASN A 35 0.95 -6.10 7.42
N SER A 36 1.66 -5.32 6.60
CA SER A 36 1.50 -5.31 5.15
C SER A 36 1.99 -6.58 4.47
N VAL A 37 1.23 -7.05 3.48
CA VAL A 37 1.60 -8.16 2.59
C VAL A 37 2.33 -7.61 1.36
N CYS A 38 3.51 -8.15 1.07
CA CYS A 38 4.28 -7.75 -0.10
C CYS A 38 3.62 -8.27 -1.39
N PHE A 39 3.21 -7.36 -2.28
CA PHE A 39 2.64 -7.70 -3.59
C PHE A 39 3.58 -8.48 -4.53
N ASN A 40 4.88 -8.56 -4.24
CA ASN A 40 5.83 -9.35 -5.04
C ASN A 40 5.94 -10.79 -4.53
N SER A 41 6.10 -10.96 -3.22
CA SER A 41 6.43 -12.25 -2.61
C SER A 41 5.25 -12.93 -1.92
N GLY A 42 4.20 -12.18 -1.56
CA GLY A 42 3.08 -12.64 -0.72
C GLY A 42 3.40 -12.71 0.76
N ALA A 43 4.64 -12.41 1.18
CA ALA A 43 5.04 -12.47 2.59
C ALA A 43 4.79 -11.14 3.31
N LYS A 44 4.46 -11.22 4.61
CA LYS A 44 4.27 -10.06 5.49
C LYS A 44 5.61 -9.44 5.93
N GLY A 45 5.56 -8.24 6.51
CA GLY A 45 6.69 -7.59 7.17
C GLY A 45 7.58 -6.73 6.26
N HIS A 46 7.25 -6.60 4.97
CA HIS A 46 7.97 -5.71 4.07
C HIS A 46 7.09 -5.23 2.91
N LEU A 47 7.42 -4.07 2.35
CA LEU A 47 6.79 -3.54 1.14
C LEU A 47 7.51 -4.03 -0.12
N ARG A 48 6.83 -3.91 -1.26
CA ARG A 48 7.38 -4.29 -2.58
C ARG A 48 8.68 -3.56 -2.91
N SER A 49 8.85 -2.32 -2.47
CA SER A 49 10.06 -1.51 -2.67
C SER A 49 11.29 -2.09 -1.97
N SER A 50 11.10 -2.86 -0.90
CA SER A 50 12.16 -3.44 -0.06
C SER A 50 12.24 -4.97 -0.20
N CYS A 51 11.59 -5.55 -1.20
CA CYS A 51 11.57 -6.99 -1.39
C CYS A 51 12.86 -7.47 -2.08
N PHE A 52 13.57 -8.40 -1.45
CA PHE A 52 14.79 -9.01 -2.00
C PHE A 52 14.53 -10.06 -3.09
N LYS A 53 13.28 -10.55 -3.21
CA LYS A 53 12.94 -11.50 -4.27
C LYS A 53 12.87 -10.80 -5.62
N PRO A 54 13.32 -11.44 -6.71
CA PRO A 54 13.16 -10.89 -8.05
C PRO A 54 11.70 -10.53 -8.33
N ARG A 55 11.48 -9.49 -9.14
CA ARG A 55 10.14 -9.01 -9.44
C ARG A 55 9.42 -10.08 -10.26
N LYS A 56 8.29 -10.59 -9.75
CA LYS A 56 7.36 -11.36 -10.57
C LYS A 56 6.88 -10.44 -11.68
N SER A 57 7.10 -10.82 -12.94
CA SER A 57 6.43 -10.18 -14.07
C SER A 57 4.93 -10.31 -13.81
N PHE A 58 4.23 -9.20 -13.62
CA PHE A 58 2.78 -9.24 -13.55
C PHE A 58 2.30 -9.75 -14.91
N ARG A 59 1.79 -10.99 -14.95
CA ARG A 59 0.91 -11.40 -16.04
C ARG A 59 -0.39 -10.61 -15.87
N THR A 60 -0.94 -10.18 -16.98
CA THR A 60 -2.18 -9.41 -17.13
C THR A 60 -3.24 -9.91 -16.14
N MET A 61 -3.85 -8.98 -15.40
CA MET A 61 -4.77 -9.24 -14.29
C MET A 61 -6.07 -9.87 -14.81
N ASN A 62 -6.24 -11.18 -14.65
CA ASN A 62 -7.57 -11.79 -14.59
C ASN A 62 -7.91 -11.87 -13.09
N VAL A 63 -8.57 -10.84 -12.57
CA VAL A 63 -9.05 -10.80 -11.18
C VAL A 63 -10.15 -11.84 -11.02
N THR A 64 -9.80 -13.02 -10.51
CA THR A 64 -10.68 -13.82 -9.68
C THR A 64 -10.38 -13.44 -8.25
N VAL A 65 -11.31 -12.71 -7.63
CA VAL A 65 -11.31 -12.41 -6.20
C VAL A 65 -11.35 -13.76 -5.48
N ALA A 66 -10.22 -14.19 -4.90
CA ALA A 66 -10.21 -15.29 -3.96
C ALA A 66 -10.77 -14.75 -2.65
N GLU A 67 -11.92 -15.29 -2.24
CA GLU A 67 -12.53 -15.03 -0.95
C GLU A 67 -11.56 -15.49 0.15
N ASP A 68 -11.01 -14.55 0.92
CA ASP A 68 -10.35 -14.86 2.17
C ASP A 68 -11.40 -14.82 3.28
N SER A 69 -11.65 -15.98 3.86
CA SER A 69 -12.62 -16.23 4.91
C SER A 69 -12.20 -15.50 6.19
N GLY A 70 -12.77 -14.31 6.41
CA GLY A 70 -12.75 -13.62 7.70
C GLY A 70 -13.81 -14.23 8.62
N ASN A 71 -13.42 -15.16 9.49
CA ASN A 71 -14.26 -15.64 10.57
C ASN A 71 -14.16 -14.66 11.75
N ASP A 72 -14.96 -13.60 11.74
CA ASP A 72 -15.14 -12.70 12.89
C ASP A 72 -16.40 -13.15 13.67
N GLN A 73 -16.19 -14.00 14.68
CA GLN A 73 -17.19 -14.27 15.72
C GLN A 73 -17.16 -13.11 16.73
N ALA A 74 -18.16 -12.23 16.68
CA ALA A 74 -18.49 -11.32 17.76
C ALA A 74 -19.46 -12.03 18.71
N GLN A 75 -19.06 -12.14 19.98
CA GLN A 75 -19.80 -12.75 21.08
C GLN A 75 -20.80 -11.77 21.69
#